data_AF-A0A2H2ZAS7-F1
#
_entry.id   AF-A0A2H2ZAS7-F1
#
_cell.length_a   1.000
_cell.length_b   1.000
_cell.length_c   1.000
_cell.angle_alpha   90.00
_cell.angle_beta   90.00
_cell.angle_gamma   90.00
#
_symmetry.space_group_name_H-M   'P 1'
#
loop_
_entity.id
_entity.type
_entity.pdbx_description
1 polymer ?
#
loop_
_entity_poly.entity_id
_entity_poly.type
_entity_poly.pdbx_seq_one_letter_code
_entity_poly.pdbx_strand_id
1 'polypeptide(L)'
;MLHAEITEFIKNGIGKRVASTSRSLWKLKHSKEFLSLATMVARPGADGDWEKLLRSRSYRCALLTGVVMMLLEKHVFSDLLFGAGEEQAEVLRMEDNSMISVEALRADTNRVYLEATGGMPPLFWKRVDNITARIMGLLTPLSVAVGGEVASPSSYHALHDIVALAGWLNIAMRLSPKITTFEWVQPGEAYRHSFLSIGEDKQTSTSSSESHRVRARVMISTTPKITRHVRSSKGFFGGTETYDVMKPHVFTYKGRFRDWEDSVGVALQSHVRSGLVSSPIRLLALLVNAVRLLALVCLVGVLGLMMFGVWSCVPGAYREMMLLPIRLSFRGLKWWLGVILQQSEVSTRYNVVNTGWS
;
A
#
# COMPACT_ATOMS: atom_id res chain seq x y z
N MET A 1 -8.67 22.80 -7.90
CA MET A 1 -7.28 22.90 -8.36
C MET A 1 -6.47 21.69 -7.90
N LEU A 2 -6.14 21.53 -6.61
CA LEU A 2 -5.29 20.43 -6.11
C LEU A 2 -5.68 19.01 -6.59
N HIS A 3 -6.96 18.63 -6.51
CA HIS A 3 -7.43 17.33 -7.02
C HIS A 3 -7.11 17.13 -8.51
N ALA A 4 -7.22 18.19 -9.33
CA ALA A 4 -6.93 18.11 -10.76
C ALA A 4 -5.43 17.88 -10.99
N GLU A 5 -4.56 18.60 -10.28
CA GLU A 5 -3.10 18.43 -10.33
C GLU A 5 -2.68 17.00 -9.96
N ILE A 6 -3.22 16.46 -8.85
CA ILE A 6 -2.95 15.07 -8.44
C ILE A 6 -3.43 14.09 -9.52
N THR A 7 -4.63 14.31 -10.05
CA THR A 7 -5.20 13.45 -11.09
C THR A 7 -4.34 13.47 -12.36
N GLU A 8 -3.87 14.65 -12.76
CA GLU A 8 -3.02 14.84 -13.92
C GLU A 8 -1.66 14.17 -13.74
N PHE A 9 -1.00 14.42 -12.60
CA PHE A 9 0.26 13.78 -12.22
C PHE A 9 0.15 12.24 -12.31
N ILE A 10 -0.89 11.66 -11.72
CA ILE A 10 -1.12 10.22 -11.76
C ILE A 10 -1.40 9.73 -13.19
N LYS A 11 -2.27 10.44 -13.95
CA LYS A 11 -2.62 10.06 -15.33
C LYS A 11 -1.43 10.10 -16.28
N ASN A 12 -0.52 11.07 -16.10
CA ASN A 12 0.66 11.27 -16.93
C ASN A 12 1.85 10.39 -16.50
N GLY A 13 1.88 9.95 -15.24
CA GLY A 13 2.83 9.00 -14.69
C GLY A 13 2.35 7.54 -14.75
N ILE A 14 2.01 6.95 -13.61
CA ILE A 14 1.63 5.52 -13.45
C ILE A 14 0.39 5.14 -14.26
N GLY A 15 -0.51 6.09 -14.48
CA GLY A 15 -1.71 5.94 -15.29
C GLY A 15 -1.43 5.85 -16.79
N LYS A 16 -0.28 6.35 -17.28
CA LYS A 16 -0.04 6.53 -18.72
C LYS A 16 0.06 5.21 -19.48
N ARG A 17 0.68 4.19 -18.90
CA ARG A 17 0.95 2.91 -19.56
C ARG A 17 -0.06 1.85 -19.13
N VAL A 18 -0.41 0.95 -20.04
CA VAL A 18 -1.23 -0.23 -19.72
C VAL A 18 -0.37 -1.19 -18.88
N ALA A 19 -0.93 -1.76 -17.83
CA ALA A 19 -0.25 -2.80 -17.06
C ALA A 19 -0.14 -4.05 -17.95
N SER A 20 1.03 -4.28 -18.56
CA SER A 20 1.28 -5.43 -19.44
C SER A 20 1.74 -6.69 -18.69
N THR A 21 1.93 -6.59 -17.37
CA THR A 21 2.47 -7.68 -16.57
C THR A 21 1.41 -8.76 -16.33
N SER A 22 1.72 -10.01 -16.67
CA SER A 22 0.89 -11.18 -16.32
C SER A 22 0.81 -11.40 -14.79
N ARG A 23 1.77 -10.85 -14.05
CA ARG A 23 1.81 -10.88 -12.58
C ARG A 23 0.86 -9.84 -11.99
N SER A 24 0.22 -10.19 -10.88
CA SER A 24 -0.60 -9.29 -10.08
C SER A 24 0.23 -8.12 -9.54
N LEU A 25 -0.25 -6.91 -9.76
CA LEU A 25 0.37 -5.68 -9.22
C LEU A 25 0.18 -5.56 -7.70
N TRP A 26 -0.81 -6.23 -7.11
CA TRP A 26 -1.00 -6.26 -5.66
C TRP A 26 0.04 -7.11 -4.93
N LYS A 27 0.69 -8.04 -5.62
CA LYS A 27 1.73 -8.92 -5.06
C LYS A 27 3.13 -8.29 -5.05
N LEU A 28 3.27 -7.05 -5.49
CA LEU A 28 4.52 -6.30 -5.37
C LEU A 28 4.80 -6.00 -3.88
N LYS A 29 6.05 -5.64 -3.57
CA LYS A 29 6.46 -5.27 -2.22
C LYS A 29 5.95 -3.86 -1.88
N HIS A 30 4.65 -3.76 -1.60
CA HIS A 30 4.01 -2.52 -1.15
C HIS A 30 4.31 -2.23 0.32
N SER A 31 4.33 -0.95 0.67
CA SER A 31 4.39 -0.56 2.08
C SER A 31 3.07 -0.89 2.79
N LYS A 32 3.13 -1.11 4.11
CA LYS A 32 1.91 -1.30 4.93
C LYS A 32 0.98 -0.09 4.87
N GLU A 33 1.56 1.10 4.78
CA GLU A 33 0.80 2.35 4.66
C GLU A 33 0.03 2.40 3.34
N PHE A 34 0.64 2.04 2.21
CA PHE A 34 -0.06 2.00 0.93
C PHE A 34 -1.29 1.09 0.98
N LEU A 35 -1.13 -0.14 1.51
CA LEU A 35 -2.23 -1.10 1.62
C LEU A 35 -3.34 -0.61 2.56
N SER A 36 -2.96 0.06 3.66
CA SER A 36 -3.92 0.68 4.59
C SER A 36 -4.71 1.79 3.90
N LEU A 37 -4.02 2.73 3.25
CA LEU A 37 -4.64 3.81 2.48
C LEU A 37 -5.57 3.27 1.39
N ALA A 38 -5.10 2.30 0.60
CA ALA A 38 -5.89 1.67 -0.45
C ALA A 38 -7.18 1.02 0.08
N THR A 39 -7.15 0.41 1.27
CA THR A 39 -8.33 -0.19 1.89
C THR A 39 -9.34 0.86 2.40
N MET A 40 -8.86 2.02 2.84
CA MET A 40 -9.75 3.11 3.26
C MET A 40 -10.46 3.78 2.08
N VAL A 41 -9.81 3.81 0.90
CA VAL A 41 -10.36 4.50 -0.27
C VAL A 41 -10.99 3.58 -1.30
N ALA A 42 -10.81 2.27 -1.20
CA ALA A 42 -11.36 1.34 -2.18
C ALA A 42 -11.73 -0.03 -1.60
N ARG A 43 -12.60 -0.73 -2.33
CA ARG A 43 -12.99 -2.12 -2.09
C ARG A 43 -13.06 -2.88 -3.43
N PRO A 44 -13.06 -4.22 -3.43
CA PRO A 44 -13.27 -4.96 -4.68
C PRO A 44 -14.71 -4.79 -5.16
N GLY A 45 -14.94 -5.01 -6.45
CA GLY A 45 -16.27 -4.96 -7.05
C GLY A 45 -17.17 -6.11 -6.62
N ALA A 46 -18.31 -6.26 -7.31
CA ALA A 46 -19.25 -7.36 -7.07
C ALA A 46 -18.66 -8.75 -7.40
N ASP A 47 -17.59 -8.78 -8.21
CA ASP A 47 -16.79 -9.96 -8.52
C ASP A 47 -15.79 -10.34 -7.40
N GLY A 48 -15.62 -9.48 -6.40
CA GLY A 48 -14.63 -9.68 -5.33
C GLY A 48 -13.18 -9.52 -5.81
N ASP A 49 -12.95 -9.05 -7.04
CA ASP A 49 -11.62 -9.01 -7.64
C ASP A 49 -10.91 -7.66 -7.42
N TRP A 50 -9.83 -7.69 -6.64
CA TRP A 50 -8.95 -6.54 -6.46
C TRP A 50 -8.11 -6.26 -7.72
N GLU A 51 -7.81 -7.26 -8.56
CA GLU A 51 -6.89 -7.10 -9.68
C GLU A 51 -7.34 -6.00 -10.65
N LYS A 52 -8.65 -5.89 -10.89
CA LYS A 52 -9.24 -4.86 -11.74
C LYS A 52 -8.80 -3.45 -11.36
N LEU A 53 -8.69 -3.16 -10.06
CA LEU A 53 -8.36 -1.82 -9.54
C LEU A 53 -6.97 -1.34 -9.94
N LEU A 54 -5.97 -2.23 -9.97
CA LEU A 54 -4.62 -1.85 -10.41
C LEU A 54 -4.36 -2.17 -11.88
N ARG A 55 -5.07 -3.10 -12.51
CA ARG A 55 -4.85 -3.44 -13.93
C ARG A 55 -5.43 -2.39 -14.87
N SER A 56 -6.69 -2.01 -14.65
CA SER A 56 -7.35 -1.04 -15.51
C SER A 56 -6.83 0.37 -15.25
N ARG A 57 -6.51 1.10 -16.32
CA ARG A 57 -5.98 2.46 -16.25
C ARG A 57 -6.90 3.38 -15.44
N SER A 58 -8.20 3.39 -15.74
CA SER A 58 -9.15 4.30 -15.11
C SER A 58 -9.28 4.05 -13.61
N TYR A 59 -9.43 2.79 -13.21
CA TYR A 59 -9.51 2.41 -11.79
C TYR A 59 -8.18 2.64 -11.06
N ARG A 60 -7.03 2.36 -11.72
CA ARG A 60 -5.70 2.59 -11.14
C ARG A 60 -5.49 4.08 -10.88
N CYS A 61 -5.81 4.94 -11.84
CA CYS A 61 -5.71 6.38 -11.64
C CYS A 61 -6.60 6.84 -10.48
N ALA A 62 -7.86 6.41 -10.45
CA ALA A 62 -8.82 6.79 -9.41
C ALA A 62 -8.38 6.35 -8.00
N LEU A 63 -7.89 5.11 -7.88
CA LEU A 63 -7.35 4.56 -6.64
C LEU A 63 -6.13 5.35 -6.17
N LEU A 64 -5.16 5.59 -7.05
CA LEU A 64 -3.92 6.27 -6.68
C LEU A 64 -4.16 7.74 -6.34
N THR A 65 -5.06 8.42 -7.07
CA THR A 65 -5.51 9.77 -6.70
C THR A 65 -6.15 9.78 -5.31
N GLY A 66 -7.01 8.81 -5.00
CA GLY A 66 -7.61 8.66 -3.67
C GLY A 66 -6.57 8.43 -2.57
N VAL A 67 -5.60 7.53 -2.81
CA VAL A 67 -4.49 7.25 -1.88
C VAL A 67 -3.66 8.51 -1.60
N VAL A 68 -3.28 9.26 -2.63
CA VAL A 68 -2.50 10.51 -2.47
C VAL A 68 -3.32 11.56 -1.72
N MET A 69 -4.58 11.76 -2.09
CA MET A 69 -5.45 12.75 -1.43
C MET A 69 -5.69 12.40 0.05
N MET A 70 -5.91 11.12 0.38
CA MET A 70 -6.01 10.63 1.75
C MET A 70 -4.71 10.81 2.54
N LEU A 71 -3.56 10.62 1.90
CA LEU A 71 -2.26 10.88 2.53
C LEU A 71 -2.07 12.36 2.85
N LEU A 72 -2.40 13.24 1.91
CA LEU A 72 -2.36 14.70 2.12
C LEU A 72 -3.32 15.12 3.22
N GLU A 73 -4.52 14.53 3.30
CA GLU A 73 -5.41 14.81 4.43
C GLU A 73 -4.78 14.45 5.77
N LYS A 74 -4.20 13.25 5.87
CA LYS A 74 -3.63 12.75 7.13
C LYS A 74 -2.35 13.43 7.58
N HIS A 75 -1.54 13.95 6.66
CA HIS A 75 -0.20 14.48 6.97
C HIS A 75 0.00 15.96 6.61
N VAL A 76 -0.97 16.58 5.93
CA VAL A 76 -0.96 18.01 5.57
C VAL A 76 -2.18 18.72 6.11
N PHE A 77 -3.41 18.28 5.78
CA PHE A 77 -4.62 19.01 6.17
C PHE A 77 -5.05 18.80 7.62
N SER A 78 -4.63 17.70 8.24
CA SER A 78 -4.84 17.42 9.67
C SER A 78 -4.01 18.33 10.59
N ASP A 79 -2.84 18.79 10.14
CA ASP A 79 -1.98 19.67 10.94
C ASP A 79 -2.69 20.98 11.31
N LEU A 80 -2.49 21.44 12.56
CA LEU A 80 -3.01 22.71 13.06
C LEU A 80 -2.31 23.93 12.43
N LEU A 81 -1.05 23.75 12.02
CA LEU A 81 -0.30 24.64 11.14
C LEU A 81 0.83 23.84 10.47
N PHE A 82 0.72 23.61 9.16
CA PHE A 82 1.67 22.78 8.43
C PHE A 82 3.09 23.37 8.45
N GLY A 83 4.08 22.60 8.91
CA GLY A 83 5.47 23.06 9.00
C GLY A 83 5.80 23.89 10.25
N ALA A 84 4.88 23.97 11.23
CA ALA A 84 5.19 24.55 12.54
C ALA A 84 6.28 23.74 13.26
N GLY A 85 7.06 24.42 14.09
CA GLY A 85 7.98 23.75 15.02
C GLY A 85 7.22 22.98 16.11
N GLU A 86 7.89 22.02 16.75
CA GLU A 86 7.29 21.17 17.81
C GLU A 86 6.66 21.98 18.95
N GLU A 87 7.34 23.06 19.38
CA GLU A 87 6.84 23.94 20.44
C GLU A 87 5.51 24.61 20.06
N GLN A 88 5.45 25.20 18.85
CA GLN A 88 4.23 25.83 18.36
C GLN A 88 3.13 24.81 18.11
N ALA A 89 3.46 23.63 17.59
CA ALA A 89 2.50 22.56 17.38
C ALA A 89 1.86 22.12 18.71
N GLU A 90 2.65 22.07 19.78
CA GLU A 90 2.15 21.75 21.12
C GLU A 90 1.26 22.86 21.69
N VAL A 91 1.64 24.12 21.54
CA VAL A 91 0.79 25.27 21.93
C VAL A 91 -0.57 25.20 21.23
N LEU A 92 -0.56 25.01 19.91
CA LEU A 92 -1.80 24.88 19.13
C LEU A 92 -2.62 23.67 19.57
N ARG A 93 -1.99 22.55 19.93
CA ARG A 93 -2.67 21.36 20.45
C ARG A 93 -3.30 21.61 21.81
N MET A 94 -2.63 22.37 22.69
CA MET A 94 -3.18 22.77 23.98
C MET A 94 -4.37 23.72 23.81
N GLU A 95 -4.29 24.68 22.90
CA GLU A 95 -5.40 25.56 22.54
C GLU A 95 -6.60 24.77 21.98
N ASP A 96 -6.37 23.87 21.03
CA ASP A 96 -7.42 23.06 20.40
C ASP A 96 -8.16 22.17 21.42
N ASN A 97 -7.42 21.60 22.37
CA ASN A 97 -7.99 20.78 23.45
C ASN A 97 -8.73 21.59 24.53
N SER A 98 -8.29 22.83 24.80
CA SER A 98 -8.84 23.66 25.87
C SER A 98 -9.99 24.57 25.39
N MET A 99 -10.05 24.88 24.09
CA MET A 99 -10.97 25.86 23.52
C MET A 99 -11.78 25.27 22.36
N ILE A 100 -12.66 24.31 22.66
CA ILE A 100 -13.55 23.61 21.69
C ILE A 100 -14.46 24.58 20.89
N SER A 101 -14.52 25.88 21.23
CA SER A 101 -15.51 26.82 20.66
C SER A 101 -14.96 28.10 20.04
N VAL A 102 -13.63 28.28 19.92
CA VAL A 102 -13.06 29.56 19.45
C VAL A 102 -12.00 29.40 18.35
N GLU A 103 -12.40 28.90 17.18
CA GLU A 103 -11.55 28.87 15.98
C GLU A 103 -10.92 30.21 15.59
N ALA A 104 -11.54 31.33 15.97
CA ALA A 104 -11.00 32.66 15.73
C ALA A 104 -9.67 32.89 16.44
N LEU A 105 -9.52 32.41 17.68
CA LEU A 105 -8.29 32.56 18.45
C LEU A 105 -7.14 31.76 17.83
N ARG A 106 -7.40 30.51 17.41
CA ARG A 106 -6.39 29.71 16.71
C ARG A 106 -5.90 30.38 15.43
N ALA A 107 -6.81 30.98 14.67
CA ALA A 107 -6.43 31.71 13.46
C ALA A 107 -5.54 32.92 13.78
N ASP A 108 -5.80 33.63 14.88
CA ASP A 108 -4.99 34.76 15.34
C ASP A 108 -3.63 34.31 15.89
N THR A 109 -3.57 33.25 16.70
CA THR A 109 -2.31 32.63 17.16
C THR A 109 -1.42 32.25 15.97
N ASN A 110 -2.01 31.63 14.94
CA ASN A 110 -1.29 31.29 13.72
C ASN A 110 -0.80 32.53 12.95
N ARG A 111 -1.56 33.63 12.91
CA ARG A 111 -1.13 34.88 12.26
C ARG A 111 0.09 35.46 12.97
N VAL A 112 0.02 35.60 14.29
CA VAL A 112 1.13 36.15 15.10
C VAL A 112 2.38 35.29 14.93
N TYR A 113 2.23 33.96 14.96
CA TYR A 113 3.35 33.06 14.73
C TYR A 113 3.97 33.24 13.35
N LEU A 114 3.16 33.31 12.28
CA LEU A 114 3.66 33.53 10.94
C LEU A 114 4.31 34.91 10.77
N GLU A 115 3.77 35.97 11.39
CA GLU A 115 4.40 37.28 11.39
C GLU A 115 5.80 37.22 12.02
N ALA A 116 5.96 36.47 13.12
CA ALA A 116 7.25 36.26 13.77
C ALA A 116 8.22 35.42 12.93
N THR A 117 7.73 34.53 12.04
CA THR A 117 8.56 33.67 11.20
C THR A 117 8.70 34.16 9.75
N GLY A 118 8.34 35.41 9.45
CA GLY A 118 8.49 35.99 8.11
C GLY A 118 7.48 35.45 7.08
N GLY A 119 6.30 35.05 7.53
CA GLY A 119 5.17 34.60 6.71
C GLY A 119 5.20 33.12 6.34
N MET A 120 6.19 32.35 6.81
CA MET A 120 6.32 30.92 6.51
C MET A 120 6.71 30.13 7.76
N PRO A 121 6.08 28.98 8.04
CA PRO A 121 6.51 28.11 9.11
C PRO A 121 7.95 27.58 8.89
N PRO A 122 8.78 27.49 9.93
CA PRO A 122 10.22 27.23 9.79
C PRO A 122 10.55 25.85 9.21
N LEU A 123 9.66 24.86 9.37
CA LEU A 123 9.84 23.50 8.85
C LEU A 123 9.04 23.23 7.57
N PHE A 124 8.50 24.26 6.93
CA PHE A 124 7.63 24.13 5.76
C PHE A 124 8.26 23.24 4.66
N TRP A 125 9.40 23.65 4.11
CA TRP A 125 10.07 22.91 3.02
C TRP A 125 10.52 21.52 3.45
N LYS A 126 11.04 21.38 4.66
CA LYS A 126 11.43 20.07 5.21
C LYS A 126 10.23 19.10 5.28
N ARG A 127 9.04 19.60 5.64
CA ARG A 127 7.81 18.79 5.64
C ARG A 127 7.35 18.47 4.22
N VAL A 128 7.45 19.41 3.28
CA VAL A 128 7.15 19.17 1.85
C VAL A 128 8.04 18.06 1.30
N ASP A 129 9.35 18.13 1.52
CA ASP A 129 10.31 17.11 1.08
C ASP A 129 9.99 15.73 1.66
N ASN A 130 9.73 15.65 2.96
CA ASN A 130 9.40 14.40 3.63
C ASN A 130 8.14 13.75 3.04
N ILE A 131 7.07 14.52 2.88
CA ILE A 131 5.80 14.02 2.35
C ILE A 131 5.93 13.64 0.88
N THR A 132 6.67 14.41 0.09
CA THR A 132 6.98 14.10 -1.31
C THR A 132 7.73 12.77 -1.41
N ALA A 133 8.83 12.61 -0.67
CA ALA A 133 9.60 11.38 -0.64
C ALA A 133 8.75 10.18 -0.18
N ARG A 134 7.85 10.39 0.78
CA ARG A 134 6.91 9.37 1.25
C ARG A 134 5.94 8.94 0.16
N ILE A 135 5.26 9.87 -0.50
CA ILE A 135 4.34 9.56 -1.61
C ILE A 135 5.09 8.84 -2.73
N MET A 136 6.28 9.32 -3.11
CA MET A 136 7.15 8.68 -4.10
C MET A 136 7.46 7.23 -3.71
N GLY A 137 7.82 6.99 -2.46
CA GLY A 137 8.06 5.64 -1.93
C GLY A 137 6.83 4.73 -2.04
N LEU A 138 5.62 5.25 -1.79
CA LEU A 138 4.38 4.49 -1.95
C LEU A 138 4.10 4.11 -3.41
N LEU A 139 4.41 5.02 -4.33
CA LEU A 139 4.10 4.90 -5.76
C LEU A 139 5.18 4.13 -6.56
N THR A 140 6.41 4.08 -6.05
CA THR A 140 7.57 3.49 -6.74
C THR A 140 7.37 2.02 -7.17
N PRO A 141 6.89 1.08 -6.32
CA PRO A 141 6.70 -0.31 -6.74
C PRO A 141 5.79 -0.44 -7.96
N LEU A 142 4.71 0.36 -8.00
CA LEU A 142 3.75 0.37 -9.11
C LEU A 142 4.34 1.02 -10.35
N SER A 143 5.07 2.12 -10.19
CA SER A 143 5.74 2.79 -11.31
C SER A 143 6.70 1.84 -12.01
N VAL A 144 7.58 1.16 -11.27
CA VAL A 144 8.55 0.22 -11.83
C VAL A 144 7.85 -0.92 -12.57
N ALA A 145 6.78 -1.49 -11.97
CA ALA A 145 6.05 -2.60 -12.58
C ALA A 145 5.29 -2.23 -13.86
N VAL A 146 4.78 -1.00 -13.96
CA VAL A 146 4.04 -0.49 -15.13
C VAL A 146 4.98 0.17 -16.15
N GLY A 147 6.29 0.23 -15.86
CA GLY A 147 7.29 0.90 -16.68
C GLY A 147 7.10 2.43 -16.70
N GLY A 148 6.46 3.01 -15.69
CA GLY A 148 6.33 4.45 -15.51
C GLY A 148 7.63 5.07 -14.99
N GLU A 149 7.82 6.35 -15.29
CA GLU A 149 8.97 7.16 -14.85
C GLU A 149 8.63 8.02 -13.61
N VAL A 150 7.98 7.46 -12.58
CA VAL A 150 7.74 8.23 -11.34
C VAL A 150 9.05 8.60 -10.67
N ALA A 151 10.11 7.80 -10.80
CA ALA A 151 11.42 8.11 -10.24
C ALA A 151 12.23 9.14 -11.05
N SER A 152 11.67 9.79 -12.08
CA SER A 152 12.37 10.87 -12.77
C SER A 152 12.48 12.12 -11.88
N PRO A 153 13.54 12.94 -12.04
CA PRO A 153 13.63 14.23 -11.36
C PRO A 153 12.41 15.13 -11.63
N SER A 154 11.89 15.10 -12.87
CA SER A 154 10.69 15.87 -13.26
C SER A 154 9.43 15.43 -12.50
N SER A 155 9.24 14.13 -12.28
CA SER A 155 8.12 13.60 -11.51
C SER A 155 8.23 13.96 -10.03
N TYR A 156 9.45 13.94 -9.47
CA TYR A 156 9.67 14.39 -8.09
C TYR A 156 9.33 15.88 -7.93
N HIS A 157 9.81 16.75 -8.83
CA HIS A 157 9.52 18.18 -8.79
C HIS A 157 8.02 18.47 -8.94
N ALA A 158 7.33 17.84 -9.90
CA ALA A 158 5.90 18.03 -10.08
C ALA A 158 5.10 17.61 -8.82
N LEU A 159 5.48 16.51 -8.18
CA LEU A 159 4.85 16.09 -6.94
C LEU A 159 5.20 17.00 -5.75
N HIS A 160 6.44 17.48 -5.68
CA HIS A 160 6.88 18.44 -4.68
C HIS A 160 6.03 19.72 -4.75
N ASP A 161 5.76 20.22 -5.96
CA ASP A 161 4.90 21.40 -6.18
C ASP A 161 3.45 21.14 -5.74
N ILE A 162 2.93 19.94 -6.00
CA ILE A 162 1.60 19.52 -5.52
C ILE A 162 1.54 19.50 -3.98
N VAL A 163 2.57 18.96 -3.32
CA VAL A 163 2.65 18.91 -1.86
C VAL A 163 2.82 20.31 -1.28
N ALA A 164 3.63 21.16 -1.91
CA ALA A 164 3.77 22.56 -1.51
C ALA A 164 2.44 23.33 -1.64
N LEU A 165 1.70 23.12 -2.74
CA LEU A 165 0.36 23.68 -2.92
C LEU A 165 -0.61 23.23 -1.81
N ALA A 166 -0.56 21.94 -1.44
CA ALA A 166 -1.34 21.43 -0.31
C ALA A 166 -0.92 22.07 1.03
N GLY A 167 0.38 22.26 1.25
CA GLY A 167 0.92 22.94 2.44
C GLY A 167 0.45 24.40 2.54
N TRP A 168 0.54 25.15 1.44
CA TRP A 168 0.03 26.52 1.39
C TRP A 168 -1.49 26.59 1.58
N LEU A 169 -2.23 25.62 1.03
CA LEU A 169 -3.67 25.51 1.27
C LEU A 169 -3.97 25.22 2.75
N ASN A 170 -3.20 24.36 3.44
CA ASN A 170 -3.32 24.19 4.89
C ASN A 170 -3.14 25.54 5.61
N ILE A 171 -2.05 26.26 5.35
CA ILE A 171 -1.79 27.57 5.98
C ILE A 171 -2.98 28.51 5.76
N ALA A 172 -3.46 28.65 4.52
CA ALA A 172 -4.61 29.49 4.21
C ALA A 172 -5.90 29.07 4.94
N MET A 173 -6.15 27.76 5.09
CA MET A 173 -7.26 27.26 5.89
C MET A 173 -7.10 27.59 7.37
N ARG A 174 -5.88 27.48 7.91
CA ARG A 174 -5.57 27.68 9.34
C ARG A 174 -5.50 29.14 9.77
N LEU A 175 -5.35 30.05 8.81
CA LEU A 175 -5.50 31.50 9.03
C LEU A 175 -6.94 31.98 8.90
N SER A 176 -7.87 31.10 8.54
CA SER A 176 -9.29 31.43 8.48
C SER A 176 -9.99 31.05 9.78
N PRO A 177 -10.88 31.89 10.33
CA PRO A 177 -11.72 31.51 11.47
C PRO A 177 -12.86 30.54 11.08
N LYS A 178 -12.88 30.07 9.82
CA LYS A 178 -13.90 29.17 9.29
C LYS A 178 -13.41 27.72 9.42
N ILE A 179 -14.29 26.83 9.83
CA ILE A 179 -13.97 25.41 9.99
C ILE A 179 -14.11 24.73 8.63
N THR A 180 -13.07 24.00 8.20
CA THR A 180 -13.11 23.14 7.03
C THR A 180 -13.07 21.69 7.47
N THR A 181 -14.03 20.89 7.03
CA THR A 181 -14.12 19.46 7.33
C THR A 181 -13.98 18.63 6.05
N PHE A 182 -13.43 17.42 6.22
CA PHE A 182 -13.19 16.46 5.15
C PHE A 182 -13.96 15.19 5.50
N GLU A 183 -14.90 14.79 4.64
CA GLU A 183 -15.75 13.63 4.85
C GLU A 183 -15.57 12.64 3.69
N TRP A 184 -14.95 11.49 3.95
CA TRP A 184 -14.79 10.45 2.95
C TRP A 184 -16.03 9.58 2.82
N VAL A 185 -16.46 9.40 1.58
CA VAL A 185 -17.47 8.38 1.26
C VAL A 185 -16.84 7.01 1.46
N GLN A 186 -17.49 6.16 2.25
CA GLN A 186 -16.96 4.85 2.58
C GLN A 186 -17.08 3.90 1.38
N PRO A 187 -16.01 3.19 1.00
CA PRO A 187 -16.10 2.14 -0.01
C PRO A 187 -17.15 1.11 0.39
N GLY A 188 -18.10 0.85 -0.49
CA GLY A 188 -19.24 -0.01 -0.23
C GLY A 188 -20.49 0.73 0.15
N GLU A 189 -20.47 2.03 0.41
CA GLU A 189 -21.72 2.76 0.63
C GLU A 189 -22.59 2.76 -0.65
N ALA A 190 -23.92 2.83 -0.47
CA ALA A 190 -24.83 3.04 -1.57
C ALA A 190 -24.55 4.39 -2.25
N TYR A 191 -24.57 4.40 -3.59
CA TYR A 191 -24.45 5.64 -4.35
C TYR A 191 -25.60 6.61 -4.01
N ARG A 192 -25.25 7.88 -3.88
CA ARG A 192 -26.16 9.02 -3.68
C ARG A 192 -25.96 10.03 -4.79
N HIS A 193 -27.03 10.72 -5.21
CA HIS A 193 -26.96 11.75 -6.25
C HIS A 193 -26.08 12.97 -5.88
N SER A 194 -25.74 13.13 -4.60
CA SER A 194 -24.76 14.12 -4.15
C SER A 194 -23.31 13.78 -4.53
N PHE A 195 -23.03 12.54 -4.94
CA PHE A 195 -21.70 12.09 -5.33
C PHE A 195 -21.46 12.26 -6.83
N LEU A 196 -20.26 12.70 -7.21
CA LEU A 196 -19.84 12.77 -8.60
C LEU A 196 -19.25 11.43 -9.05
N SER A 197 -19.88 10.75 -10.01
CA SER A 197 -19.34 9.52 -10.60
C SER A 197 -18.30 9.85 -11.68
N ILE A 198 -17.07 9.34 -11.57
CA ILE A 198 -15.98 9.60 -12.54
C ILE A 198 -15.84 8.47 -13.60
N GLY A 199 -16.63 7.40 -13.51
CA GLY A 199 -16.55 6.24 -14.42
C GLY A 199 -17.52 6.30 -15.62
N GLU A 200 -17.08 5.79 -16.78
CA GLU A 200 -17.84 5.69 -18.05
C GLU A 200 -18.93 4.61 -18.06
N ASP A 201 -19.35 4.08 -16.92
CA ASP A 201 -20.60 3.32 -16.87
C ASP A 201 -21.75 4.34 -16.93
N LYS A 202 -21.95 4.91 -18.14
CA LYS A 202 -23.15 5.64 -18.54
C LYS A 202 -24.31 4.87 -17.93
N GLN A 203 -25.01 5.49 -16.99
CA GLN A 203 -26.29 5.01 -16.51
C GLN A 203 -27.22 5.00 -17.73
N THR A 204 -27.22 3.90 -18.48
CA THR A 204 -28.37 3.53 -19.29
C THR A 204 -29.46 3.25 -18.28
N SER A 205 -30.28 4.28 -18.08
CA SER A 205 -31.64 4.20 -17.62
C SER A 205 -32.44 3.37 -18.62
N THR A 206 -32.16 2.07 -18.72
CA THR A 206 -33.10 1.09 -19.24
C THR A 206 -33.91 0.62 -18.05
N SER A 207 -35.05 1.26 -17.89
CA SER A 207 -36.17 0.81 -17.08
C SER A 207 -36.60 -0.58 -17.55
N SER A 208 -36.03 -1.63 -16.95
CA SER A 208 -36.66 -2.95 -16.91
C SER A 208 -37.05 -3.26 -15.46
N SER A 209 -38.31 -3.68 -15.32
CA SER A 209 -39.09 -3.86 -14.09
C SER A 209 -38.57 -4.92 -13.09
N GLU A 210 -37.30 -5.33 -13.17
CA GLU A 210 -36.65 -6.29 -12.25
C GLU A 210 -35.69 -5.60 -11.24
N SER A 211 -35.63 -4.27 -11.23
CA SER A 211 -34.50 -3.49 -10.72
C SER A 211 -34.40 -3.29 -9.19
N HIS A 212 -35.23 -3.93 -8.36
CA HIS A 212 -35.19 -3.68 -6.91
C HIS A 212 -34.01 -4.33 -6.17
N ARG A 213 -33.23 -5.23 -6.81
CA ARG A 213 -32.17 -6.01 -6.15
C ARG A 213 -30.72 -5.61 -6.48
N VAL A 214 -30.52 -4.67 -7.41
CA VAL A 214 -29.19 -4.25 -7.87
C VAL A 214 -29.06 -2.74 -7.72
N ARG A 215 -28.21 -2.30 -6.79
CA ARG A 215 -27.97 -0.88 -6.51
C ARG A 215 -26.52 -0.53 -6.82
N ALA A 216 -26.31 0.66 -7.37
CA ALA A 216 -24.96 1.21 -7.53
C ALA A 216 -24.35 1.48 -6.15
N ARG A 217 -23.13 1.00 -5.93
CA ARG A 217 -22.37 1.19 -4.69
C ARG A 217 -20.99 1.75 -5.01
N VAL A 218 -20.37 2.39 -4.02
CA VAL A 218 -19.06 3.01 -4.15
C VAL A 218 -17.99 1.93 -4.15
N MET A 219 -17.19 1.88 -5.20
CA MET A 219 -16.00 1.04 -5.31
C MET A 219 -14.76 1.77 -4.84
N ILE A 220 -14.56 3.00 -5.33
CA ILE A 220 -13.40 3.85 -5.02
C ILE A 220 -13.92 5.22 -4.61
N SER A 221 -13.39 5.75 -3.52
CA SER A 221 -13.54 7.12 -3.07
C SER A 221 -12.26 7.87 -3.46
N THR A 222 -12.35 8.74 -4.46
CA THR A 222 -11.18 9.45 -5.01
C THR A 222 -10.95 10.78 -4.30
N THR A 223 -12.02 11.43 -3.85
CA THR A 223 -11.93 12.66 -3.08
C THR A 223 -13.02 12.73 -2.00
N PRO A 224 -12.72 13.39 -0.86
CA PRO A 224 -13.71 13.60 0.17
C PRO A 224 -14.71 14.70 -0.23
N LYS A 225 -15.85 14.72 0.45
CA LYS A 225 -16.67 15.93 0.53
C LYS A 225 -15.91 16.94 1.39
N ILE A 226 -15.76 18.16 0.92
CA ILE A 226 -15.16 19.25 1.69
C ILE A 226 -16.25 20.26 1.98
N THR A 227 -16.50 20.50 3.27
CA THR A 227 -17.47 21.49 3.73
C THR A 227 -16.80 22.58 4.53
N ARG A 228 -17.30 23.80 4.39
CA ARG A 228 -16.84 24.96 5.14
C ARG A 228 -17.98 25.52 5.98
N HIS A 229 -17.75 25.62 7.28
CA HIS A 229 -18.71 26.14 8.24
C HIS A 229 -18.36 27.58 8.61
N VAL A 230 -19.36 28.45 8.62
CA VAL A 230 -19.24 29.87 8.92
C VAL A 230 -20.30 30.22 9.96
N ARG A 231 -19.92 30.94 11.01
CA ARG A 231 -20.91 31.53 11.94
C ARG A 231 -21.66 32.64 11.20
N SER A 232 -22.99 32.54 11.14
CA SER A 232 -23.80 33.58 10.50
C SER A 232 -23.72 34.87 11.31
N SER A 233 -23.50 35.99 10.61
CA SER A 233 -23.33 37.32 11.22
C SER A 233 -24.66 38.01 11.58
N LYS A 234 -25.81 37.37 11.35
CA LYS A 234 -27.13 37.96 11.59
C LYS A 234 -27.75 37.48 12.91
N GLY A 235 -27.71 38.37 13.91
CA GLY A 235 -28.55 38.33 15.12
C GLY A 235 -28.05 37.42 16.25
N PHE A 236 -28.64 37.59 17.44
CA PHE A 236 -28.30 36.91 18.71
C PHE A 236 -28.50 35.37 18.68
N PHE A 237 -29.06 34.83 17.60
CA PHE A 237 -29.25 33.39 17.32
C PHE A 237 -28.60 32.99 15.98
N GLY A 238 -27.42 33.51 15.68
CA GLY A 238 -26.72 33.24 14.42
C GLY A 238 -26.39 31.75 14.26
N GLY A 239 -27.11 31.07 13.36
CA GLY A 239 -26.86 29.67 13.01
C GLY A 239 -25.54 29.48 12.26
N THR A 240 -25.13 28.21 12.09
CA THR A 240 -23.94 27.85 11.29
C THR A 240 -24.34 27.70 9.82
N GLU A 241 -23.84 28.59 8.96
CA GLU A 241 -23.96 28.43 7.52
C GLU A 241 -22.91 27.44 7.02
N THR A 242 -23.33 26.48 6.20
CA THR A 242 -22.45 25.43 5.66
C THR A 242 -22.41 25.50 4.13
N TYR A 243 -21.20 25.52 3.58
CA TYR A 243 -20.95 25.61 2.15
C TYR A 243 -20.20 24.38 1.67
N ASP A 244 -20.72 23.70 0.66
CA ASP A 244 -20.03 22.61 -0.02
C ASP A 244 -18.92 23.20 -0.92
N VAL A 245 -17.66 23.00 -0.53
CA VAL A 245 -16.47 23.43 -1.30
C VAL A 245 -16.15 22.41 -2.38
N MET A 246 -16.32 21.12 -2.08
CA MET A 246 -16.07 20.04 -3.01
C MET A 246 -17.04 18.90 -2.78
N LYS A 247 -17.62 18.38 -3.88
CA LYS A 247 -18.41 17.15 -3.85
C LYS A 247 -17.46 15.94 -3.83
N PRO A 248 -17.84 14.85 -3.15
CA PRO A 248 -17.03 13.64 -3.18
C PRO A 248 -17.07 13.03 -4.57
N HIS A 249 -15.91 12.60 -5.06
CA HIS A 249 -15.80 11.91 -6.32
C HIS A 249 -15.62 10.41 -6.11
N VAL A 250 -16.40 9.62 -6.83
CA VAL A 250 -16.45 8.16 -6.63
C VAL A 250 -16.42 7.39 -7.95
N PHE A 251 -15.89 6.18 -7.91
CA PHE A 251 -16.21 5.14 -8.89
C PHE A 251 -17.24 4.20 -8.30
N THR A 252 -18.23 3.81 -9.09
CA THR A 252 -19.29 2.92 -8.64
C THR A 252 -19.25 1.57 -9.34
N TYR A 253 -19.88 0.57 -8.72
CA TYR A 253 -20.18 -0.71 -9.33
C TYR A 253 -21.62 -1.12 -9.01
N LYS A 254 -22.21 -1.99 -9.85
CA LYS A 254 -23.51 -2.60 -9.60
C LYS A 254 -23.32 -3.80 -8.69
N GLY A 255 -23.78 -3.71 -7.44
CA GLY A 255 -23.72 -4.80 -6.46
C GLY A 255 -25.09 -5.45 -6.21
N ARG A 256 -25.10 -6.71 -5.77
CA ARG A 256 -26.32 -7.43 -5.35
C ARG A 256 -26.56 -7.28 -3.85
N PHE A 257 -27.81 -7.40 -3.40
CA PHE A 257 -28.22 -8.17 -2.19
C PHE A 257 -27.17 -8.41 -1.08
N ARG A 258 -26.28 -9.36 -1.37
CA ARG A 258 -25.31 -9.93 -0.43
C ARG A 258 -24.04 -9.09 -0.28
N ASP A 259 -23.73 -8.19 -1.20
CA ASP A 259 -22.54 -7.32 -1.14
C ASP A 259 -22.62 -6.26 -0.02
N TRP A 260 -23.73 -6.28 0.73
CA TRP A 260 -24.15 -5.32 1.73
C TRP A 260 -23.63 -5.67 3.10
N GLU A 261 -23.40 -6.96 3.32
CA GLU A 261 -22.65 -7.44 4.46
C GLU A 261 -21.17 -7.24 4.12
N ASP A 262 -20.43 -6.52 4.97
CA ASP A 262 -18.98 -6.29 4.85
C ASP A 262 -18.17 -7.60 4.84
N SER A 263 -18.84 -8.75 4.99
CA SER A 263 -18.31 -10.12 4.98
C SER A 263 -17.95 -10.66 3.60
N VAL A 264 -18.43 -10.08 2.50
CA VAL A 264 -18.29 -10.68 1.16
C VAL A 264 -17.01 -10.27 0.42
N GLY A 265 -16.32 -9.22 0.88
CA GLY A 265 -15.04 -8.80 0.29
C GLY A 265 -13.85 -9.52 0.92
N VAL A 266 -13.04 -10.23 0.13
CA VAL A 266 -11.72 -10.70 0.57
C VAL A 266 -10.90 -9.48 0.98
N ALA A 267 -10.50 -9.38 2.25
CA ALA A 267 -9.69 -8.26 2.73
C ALA A 267 -8.42 -8.14 1.89
N LEU A 268 -8.02 -6.92 1.52
CA LEU A 268 -6.85 -6.69 0.66
C LEU A 268 -5.61 -7.41 1.18
N GLN A 269 -5.40 -7.42 2.50
CA GLN A 269 -4.28 -8.14 3.12
C GLN A 269 -4.34 -9.66 2.89
N SER A 270 -5.52 -10.27 2.92
CA SER A 270 -5.69 -11.69 2.60
C SER A 270 -5.46 -11.96 1.11
N HIS A 271 -5.87 -11.06 0.21
CA HIS A 271 -5.61 -11.15 -1.23
C HIS A 271 -4.11 -11.09 -1.54
N VAL A 272 -3.36 -10.21 -0.88
CA VAL A 272 -1.91 -10.11 -1.02
C VAL A 272 -1.21 -11.36 -0.48
N ARG A 273 -1.69 -11.93 0.63
CA ARG A 273 -1.09 -13.11 1.28
C ARG A 273 -1.41 -14.45 0.60
N SER A 274 -2.58 -14.61 -0.02
CA SER A 274 -3.02 -15.87 -0.64
C SER A 274 -2.10 -16.36 -1.76
N GLY A 275 -1.28 -15.47 -2.34
CA GLY A 275 -0.26 -15.81 -3.33
C GLY A 275 1.06 -16.36 -2.79
N LEU A 276 1.31 -16.33 -1.47
CA LEU A 276 2.57 -16.77 -0.86
C LEU A 276 2.58 -18.24 -0.43
N VAL A 277 1.43 -18.93 -0.41
CA VAL A 277 1.30 -20.25 0.22
C VAL A 277 1.07 -21.42 -0.76
N SER A 278 0.79 -21.20 -2.04
CA SER A 278 0.72 -22.32 -3.00
C SER A 278 1.48 -22.04 -4.29
N SER A 279 2.79 -22.29 -4.28
CA SER A 279 3.51 -22.45 -5.54
C SER A 279 3.68 -23.95 -5.82
N PRO A 280 3.20 -24.47 -6.97
CA PRO A 280 3.42 -25.86 -7.39
C PRO A 280 4.92 -26.20 -7.53
N ILE A 281 5.80 -25.20 -7.50
CA ILE A 281 7.25 -25.34 -7.56
C ILE A 281 7.81 -25.96 -6.26
N ARG A 282 7.22 -25.67 -5.08
CA ARG A 282 7.62 -26.34 -3.83
C ARG A 282 7.20 -27.82 -3.80
N LEU A 283 6.00 -28.12 -4.32
CA LEU A 283 5.53 -29.50 -4.49
C LEU A 283 6.39 -30.25 -5.49
N LEU A 284 6.72 -29.64 -6.63
CA LEU A 284 7.61 -30.22 -7.64
C LEU A 284 9.02 -30.46 -7.07
N ALA A 285 9.56 -29.50 -6.30
CA ALA A 285 10.88 -29.65 -5.67
C ALA A 285 10.90 -30.76 -4.61
N LEU A 286 9.84 -30.90 -3.82
CA LEU A 286 9.68 -32.01 -2.88
C LEU A 286 9.55 -33.35 -3.61
N LEU A 287 8.81 -33.40 -4.71
CA LEU A 287 8.61 -34.61 -5.51
C LEU A 287 9.92 -35.04 -6.20
N VAL A 288 10.68 -34.09 -6.76
CA VAL A 288 12.00 -34.34 -7.35
C VAL A 288 12.99 -34.83 -6.28
N ASN A 289 12.97 -34.25 -5.08
CA ASN A 289 13.83 -34.70 -3.98
C ASN A 289 13.43 -36.09 -3.46
N ALA A 290 12.13 -36.41 -3.40
CA ALA A 290 11.64 -37.73 -3.04
C ALA A 290 12.05 -38.80 -4.07
N VAL A 291 11.94 -38.49 -5.37
CA VAL A 291 12.38 -39.39 -6.45
C VAL A 291 13.89 -39.62 -6.39
N ARG A 292 14.68 -38.57 -6.15
CA ARG A 292 16.14 -38.68 -5.96
C ARG A 292 16.51 -39.55 -4.77
N LEU A 293 15.80 -39.40 -3.64
CA LEU A 293 16.02 -40.23 -2.46
C LEU A 293 15.69 -41.70 -2.74
N LEU A 294 14.58 -41.97 -3.42
CA LEU A 294 14.18 -43.33 -3.79
C LEU A 294 15.20 -44.00 -4.73
N ALA A 295 15.69 -43.27 -5.74
CA ALA A 295 16.73 -43.76 -6.63
C ALA A 295 18.04 -44.08 -5.88
N LEU A 296 18.41 -43.26 -4.89
CA LEU A 296 19.56 -43.51 -4.03
C LEU A 296 19.38 -44.77 -3.18
N VAL A 297 18.20 -44.96 -2.58
CA VAL A 297 17.90 -46.17 -1.79
C VAL A 297 17.92 -47.42 -2.68
N CYS A 298 17.36 -47.37 -3.88
CA CYS A 298 17.43 -48.49 -4.83
C CYS A 298 18.87 -48.78 -5.26
N LEU A 299 19.69 -47.77 -5.53
CA LEU A 299 21.07 -47.95 -5.95
C LEU A 299 21.93 -48.54 -4.83
N VAL A 300 21.74 -48.08 -3.59
CA VAL A 300 22.39 -48.66 -2.41
C VAL A 300 21.91 -50.09 -2.17
N GLY A 301 20.61 -50.38 -2.36
CA GLY A 301 20.06 -51.72 -2.25
C GLY A 301 20.62 -52.70 -3.29
N VAL A 302 20.73 -52.28 -4.56
CA VAL A 302 21.30 -53.08 -5.65
C VAL A 302 22.80 -53.31 -5.43
N LEU A 303 23.56 -52.29 -5.04
CA LEU A 303 24.97 -52.45 -4.68
C LEU A 303 25.15 -53.37 -3.48
N GLY A 304 24.29 -53.25 -2.46
CA GLY A 304 24.25 -54.14 -1.31
C GLY A 304 24.01 -55.59 -1.73
N LEU A 305 23.01 -55.84 -2.59
CA LEU A 305 22.70 -57.16 -3.14
C LEU A 305 23.82 -57.72 -4.02
N MET A 306 24.49 -56.90 -4.83
CA MET A 306 25.64 -57.35 -5.62
C MET A 306 26.82 -57.73 -4.72
N MET A 307 27.11 -56.94 -3.69
CA MET A 307 28.17 -57.26 -2.73
C MET A 307 27.84 -58.52 -1.91
N PHE A 308 26.57 -58.75 -1.56
CA PHE A 308 26.13 -59.95 -0.83
C PHE A 308 26.05 -61.20 -1.74
N GLY A 309 25.64 -61.03 -2.99
CA GLY A 309 25.57 -62.09 -3.98
C GLY A 309 26.96 -62.61 -4.38
N VAL A 310 27.94 -61.72 -4.52
CA VAL A 310 29.35 -62.10 -4.76
C VAL A 310 29.97 -62.76 -3.53
N TRP A 311 29.55 -62.39 -2.31
CA TRP A 311 30.00 -62.99 -1.05
C TRP A 311 29.51 -64.43 -0.85
N SER A 312 28.39 -64.80 -1.46
CA SER A 312 27.76 -66.11 -1.29
C SER A 312 28.46 -67.25 -2.07
N CYS A 313 29.43 -66.91 -2.93
CA CYS A 313 30.09 -67.87 -3.82
C CYS A 313 31.54 -68.21 -3.46
N VAL A 314 32.06 -67.80 -2.29
CA VAL A 314 33.43 -68.11 -1.88
C VAL A 314 33.44 -68.87 -0.54
N PRO A 315 33.71 -70.18 -0.55
CA PRO A 315 33.93 -70.95 0.67
C PRO A 315 35.38 -70.82 1.12
N GLY A 316 35.57 -70.39 2.37
CA GLY A 316 36.78 -70.67 3.12
C GLY A 316 37.77 -69.51 3.25
N ALA A 317 38.11 -69.23 4.50
CA ALA A 317 39.20 -68.40 5.01
C ALA A 317 39.08 -66.90 4.73
N TYR A 318 38.89 -66.12 5.80
CA TYR A 318 39.71 -64.97 6.22
C TYR A 318 38.90 -64.15 7.24
N ARG A 319 38.94 -64.60 8.50
CA ARG A 319 38.21 -63.99 9.63
C ARG A 319 38.89 -62.71 10.17
N GLU A 320 40.05 -62.32 9.66
CA GLU A 320 40.82 -61.17 10.16
C GLU A 320 40.92 -59.96 9.22
N MET A 321 40.37 -60.01 8.00
CA MET A 321 40.20 -58.81 7.16
C MET A 321 38.87 -58.07 7.41
N MET A 322 38.18 -58.37 8.52
CA MET A 322 36.82 -57.90 8.79
C MET A 322 36.68 -56.42 9.19
N LEU A 323 37.77 -55.66 9.41
CA LEU A 323 37.69 -54.29 9.95
C LEU A 323 38.24 -53.18 9.05
N LEU A 324 38.90 -53.51 7.93
CA LEU A 324 39.46 -52.49 7.03
C LEU A 324 38.38 -51.75 6.20
N PRO A 325 37.40 -52.44 5.58
CA PRO A 325 36.40 -51.77 4.75
C PRO A 325 35.44 -50.88 5.56
N ILE A 326 35.11 -51.32 6.78
CA ILE A 326 34.21 -50.59 7.68
C ILE A 326 34.89 -49.30 8.19
N ARG A 327 36.19 -49.32 8.52
CA ARG A 327 36.94 -48.13 8.94
C ARG A 327 37.16 -47.12 7.80
N LEU A 328 37.31 -47.58 6.56
CA LEU A 328 37.40 -46.72 5.38
C LEU A 328 36.06 -46.07 5.03
N SER A 329 34.94 -46.80 5.17
CA SER A 329 33.59 -46.27 4.93
C SER A 329 33.21 -45.14 5.92
N PHE A 330 33.57 -45.27 7.21
CA PHE A 330 33.32 -44.22 8.20
C PHE A 330 34.20 -42.98 8.01
N ARG A 331 35.45 -43.13 7.53
CA ARG A 331 36.30 -41.98 7.17
C ARG A 331 35.78 -41.25 5.94
N GLY A 332 35.32 -41.98 4.92
CA GLY A 332 34.68 -41.40 3.74
C GLY A 332 33.37 -40.68 4.07
N LEU A 333 32.53 -41.28 4.91
CA LEU A 333 31.27 -40.68 5.36
C LEU A 333 31.48 -39.45 6.25
N LYS A 334 32.50 -39.46 7.13
CA LYS A 334 32.85 -38.30 7.97
C LYS A 334 33.44 -37.15 7.15
N TRP A 335 34.23 -37.45 6.12
CA TRP A 335 34.72 -36.44 5.17
C TRP A 335 33.58 -35.84 4.34
N TRP A 336 32.67 -36.68 3.83
CA TRP A 336 31.48 -36.21 3.12
C TRP A 336 30.52 -35.40 4.00
N LEU A 337 30.31 -35.79 5.26
CA LEU A 337 29.51 -34.98 6.21
C LEU A 337 30.19 -33.63 6.51
N GLY A 338 31.53 -33.61 6.61
CA GLY A 338 32.30 -32.37 6.80
C GLY A 338 32.18 -31.41 5.62
N VAL A 339 32.21 -31.94 4.39
CA VAL A 339 32.03 -31.15 3.15
C VAL A 339 30.61 -30.63 3.02
N ILE A 340 29.60 -31.44 3.35
CA ILE A 340 28.19 -31.02 3.35
C ILE A 340 27.92 -29.98 4.44
N LEU A 341 28.50 -30.13 5.63
CA LEU A 341 28.36 -29.14 6.71
C LEU A 341 29.07 -27.83 6.36
N GLN A 342 30.27 -27.87 5.75
CA GLN A 342 30.97 -26.68 5.24
C GLN A 342 30.24 -25.97 4.09
N GLN A 343 29.47 -26.69 3.27
CA GLN A 343 28.62 -26.08 2.23
C GLN A 343 27.24 -25.65 2.74
N SER A 344 26.83 -26.08 3.94
CA SER A 344 25.56 -25.69 4.58
C SER A 344 25.67 -24.45 5.47
N GLU A 345 26.89 -24.02 5.83
CA GLU A 345 27.15 -22.67 6.32
C GLU A 345 27.02 -21.69 5.15
N VAL A 346 25.77 -21.36 4.84
CA VAL A 346 25.43 -20.10 4.20
C VAL A 346 26.09 -19.01 5.04
N SER A 347 27.11 -18.38 4.46
CA SER A 347 27.74 -17.16 4.92
C SER A 347 26.67 -16.11 5.23
N THR A 348 26.24 -16.03 6.48
CA THR A 348 25.64 -14.83 7.08
C THR A 348 26.78 -13.93 7.54
N ARG A 349 27.60 -13.42 6.60
CA ARG A 349 28.40 -12.23 6.85
C ARG A 349 27.52 -11.01 6.66
N TYR A 350 27.02 -10.48 7.77
CA TYR A 350 26.58 -9.10 7.84
C TYR A 350 27.81 -8.20 7.65
N ASN A 351 27.86 -7.43 6.56
CA ASN A 351 28.76 -6.29 6.49
C ASN A 351 28.11 -5.15 7.28
N VAL A 352 28.62 -4.91 8.50
CA VAL A 352 28.44 -3.64 9.20
C VAL A 352 29.34 -2.62 8.49
N VAL A 353 28.74 -1.76 7.67
CA VAL A 353 29.42 -0.54 7.20
C VAL A 353 29.15 0.52 8.26
N ASN A 354 30.11 0.66 9.17
CA ASN A 354 30.25 1.86 9.98
C ASN A 354 31.03 2.88 9.15
N THR A 355 30.40 4.01 8.81
CA THR A 355 31.10 5.20 8.33
C THR A 355 30.61 6.40 9.12
N GLY A 356 31.03 6.45 10.38
CA GLY A 356 31.20 7.70 11.11
C GLY A 356 32.60 8.25 10.85
N TRP A 357 32.65 9.44 10.27
CA TRP A 357 33.67 10.48 10.38
C TRP A 357 32.81 11.77 10.40
N SER A 358 32.79 12.64 11.39
CA SER A 358 33.67 13.01 12.49
C SER A 358 32.83 13.69 13.58
#